data_AF-A0A963TQX0-F1
#
_entry.id   AF-A0A963TQX0-F1
#
_cell.length_a   1.000
_cell.length_b   1.000
_cell.length_c   1.000
_cell.angle_alpha   90.00
_cell.angle_beta   90.00
_cell.angle_gamma   90.00
#
_symmetry.space_group_name_H-M   'P 1'
#
loop_
_entity.id
_entity.type
_entity.pdbx_description
1 polymer ?
#
loop_
_entity_poly.entity_id
_entity_poly.type
_entity_poly.pdbx_seq_one_letter_code
_entity_poly.pdbx_strand_id
1 'polypeptide(L)'
;MFARYYRPPFIGIIAFVAIFLGTPIAHSISVSVRDVVGRENEFMVFFIMGAVALSLLLYGTRRNDEVSGTILGYSAGILMWIGWASYSFKFNEYSLHLGMVDRDGSGGKLPFHLLFIQGSFGICVATLLFFVFNKDSRCNAFRWIQRVFKLKVGEPDSGQGRNYCRITFLETIYVTWFCYGASLFLGDERFLGYEHPVTYVIVGGLALWGAYLLYRLLKFTRVMAAMRYAIPTKSIFWIPFGEFAPRYGFYDEVWLKPGEYSGTMWTVVTIFAVLIVASGFLPQRRQTI
;
A
#
# COMPACT_ATOMS: atom_id res chain seq x y z
N MET A 1 31.19 9.69 -9.85
CA MET A 1 30.19 10.77 -9.99
C MET A 1 28.86 10.49 -9.27
N PHE A 2 28.37 9.23 -9.19
CA PHE A 2 27.08 8.90 -8.55
C PHE A 2 27.07 8.88 -7.00
N ALA A 3 28.21 9.03 -6.33
CA ALA A 3 28.35 8.98 -4.87
C ALA A 3 27.41 9.95 -4.10
N ARG A 4 27.05 11.09 -4.71
CA ARG A 4 26.20 12.13 -4.10
C ARG A 4 24.73 11.72 -3.98
N TYR A 5 24.23 10.84 -4.86
CA TYR A 5 22.85 10.36 -4.85
C TYR A 5 22.62 9.19 -3.87
N TYR A 6 23.69 8.59 -3.34
CA TYR A 6 23.63 7.50 -2.35
C TYR A 6 23.63 8.01 -0.91
N ARG A 7 23.03 9.17 -0.67
CA ARG A 7 22.96 9.81 0.66
C ARG A 7 21.57 10.42 0.88
N PRO A 8 21.19 10.67 2.15
CA PRO A 8 20.06 11.53 2.46
C PRO A 8 20.19 12.88 1.69
N PRO A 9 19.10 13.43 1.13
CA PRO A 9 17.72 12.94 1.19
C PRO A 9 17.32 11.96 0.06
N PHE A 10 18.18 11.74 -0.94
CA PHE A 10 17.83 11.05 -2.19
C PHE A 10 17.37 9.60 -1.99
N ILE A 11 17.99 8.86 -1.07
CA ILE A 11 17.58 7.48 -0.76
C ILE A 11 16.12 7.42 -0.29
N GLY A 12 15.73 8.35 0.60
CA GLY A 12 14.35 8.43 1.08
C GLY A 12 13.37 8.83 -0.01
N ILE A 13 13.77 9.76 -0.89
CA ILE A 13 12.95 10.19 -2.04
C ILE A 13 12.74 9.02 -3.01
N ILE A 14 13.80 8.34 -3.43
CA ILE A 14 13.73 7.20 -4.35
C ILE A 14 12.82 6.11 -3.76
N ALA A 15 13.02 5.76 -2.49
CA ALA A 15 12.20 4.76 -1.82
C ALA A 15 10.73 5.19 -1.71
N PHE A 16 10.46 6.44 -1.35
CA PHE A 16 9.10 6.95 -1.26
C PHE A 16 8.41 6.92 -2.62
N VAL A 17 9.02 7.50 -3.66
CA VAL A 17 8.43 7.61 -5.00
C VAL A 17 8.23 6.21 -5.59
N ALA A 18 9.20 5.31 -5.48
CA ALA A 18 9.06 3.93 -5.97
C ALA A 18 7.86 3.23 -5.34
N ILE A 19 7.69 3.37 -4.02
CA ILE A 19 6.60 2.70 -3.30
C ILE A 19 5.25 3.42 -3.52
N PHE A 20 5.25 4.75 -3.59
CA PHE A 20 4.07 5.58 -3.79
C PHE A 20 3.43 5.34 -5.14
N LEU A 21 4.22 5.30 -6.23
CA LEU A 21 3.71 5.12 -7.59
C LEU A 21 3.07 3.74 -7.83
N GLY A 22 3.34 2.74 -6.98
CA GLY A 22 2.69 1.44 -7.11
C GLY A 22 1.17 1.49 -6.92
N THR A 23 0.66 2.39 -6.08
CA THR A 23 -0.79 2.55 -5.85
C THR A 23 -1.55 3.12 -7.07
N PRO A 24 -1.16 4.26 -7.67
CA PRO A 24 -1.83 4.76 -8.88
C PRO A 24 -1.69 3.77 -10.05
N ILE A 25 -0.55 3.10 -10.20
CA ILE A 25 -0.37 2.04 -11.21
C ILE A 25 -1.38 0.90 -10.97
N ALA A 26 -1.54 0.44 -9.73
CA ALA A 26 -2.51 -0.59 -9.39
C ALA A 26 -3.96 -0.19 -9.73
N HIS A 27 -4.35 1.06 -9.45
CA HIS A 27 -5.65 1.58 -9.85
C HIS A 27 -5.82 1.62 -11.37
N SER A 28 -4.83 2.15 -12.10
CA SER A 28 -4.89 2.24 -13.56
C SER A 28 -4.91 0.87 -14.23
N ILE A 29 -4.13 -0.10 -13.75
CA ILE A 29 -4.22 -1.48 -14.24
C ILE A 29 -5.65 -2.01 -14.05
N SER A 30 -6.24 -1.79 -12.88
CA SER A 30 -7.57 -2.30 -12.58
C SER A 30 -8.66 -1.72 -13.50
N VAL A 31 -8.54 -0.43 -13.86
CA VAL A 31 -9.45 0.23 -14.80
C VAL A 31 -9.18 -0.24 -16.24
N SER A 32 -7.91 -0.23 -16.67
CA SER A 32 -7.54 -0.63 -18.04
C SER A 32 -7.90 -2.08 -18.35
N VAL A 33 -7.75 -3.01 -17.40
CA VAL A 33 -8.16 -4.41 -17.59
C VAL A 33 -9.66 -4.49 -17.86
N ARG A 34 -10.47 -3.76 -17.08
CA ARG A 34 -11.91 -3.71 -17.26
C ARG A 34 -12.30 -3.13 -18.62
N ASP A 35 -11.64 -2.07 -19.05
CA ASP A 35 -11.96 -1.39 -20.32
C ASP A 35 -11.53 -2.19 -21.55
N VAL A 36 -10.40 -2.91 -21.47
CA VAL A 36 -9.84 -3.68 -22.60
C VAL A 36 -10.45 -5.07 -22.72
N VAL A 37 -10.60 -5.78 -21.60
CA VAL A 37 -10.97 -7.21 -21.56
C VAL A 37 -12.47 -7.39 -21.28
N GLY A 38 -13.13 -6.36 -20.74
CA GLY A 38 -14.52 -6.41 -20.36
C GLY A 38 -14.75 -7.06 -18.99
N ARG A 39 -15.87 -6.70 -18.36
CA ARG A 39 -16.22 -7.13 -16.99
C ARG A 39 -16.38 -8.65 -16.82
N GLU A 40 -16.69 -9.38 -17.90
CA GLU A 40 -16.91 -10.82 -17.84
C GLU A 40 -15.59 -11.61 -17.80
N ASN A 41 -14.54 -11.07 -18.43
CA ASN A 41 -13.28 -11.77 -18.61
C ASN A 41 -12.15 -11.26 -17.69
N GLU A 42 -12.37 -10.14 -16.99
CA GLU A 42 -11.36 -9.57 -16.08
C GLU A 42 -10.93 -10.55 -14.97
N PHE A 43 -11.79 -11.51 -14.60
CA PHE A 43 -11.46 -12.62 -13.69
C PHE A 43 -10.14 -13.29 -14.07
N MET A 44 -10.00 -13.68 -15.34
CA MET A 44 -8.84 -14.47 -15.79
C MET A 44 -7.56 -13.66 -15.64
N VAL A 45 -7.61 -12.36 -15.95
CA VAL A 45 -6.46 -11.47 -15.83
C VAL A 45 -6.05 -11.33 -14.38
N PHE A 46 -6.98 -10.99 -13.48
CA PHE A 46 -6.67 -10.82 -12.06
C PHE A 46 -6.24 -12.14 -11.38
N PHE A 47 -6.82 -13.27 -11.80
CA PHE A 47 -6.39 -14.58 -11.34
C PHE A 47 -4.93 -14.87 -11.73
N ILE A 48 -4.55 -14.66 -13.01
CA ILE A 48 -3.17 -14.81 -13.48
C ILE A 48 -2.24 -13.86 -12.73
N MET A 49 -2.65 -12.61 -12.49
CA MET A 49 -1.83 -11.65 -11.75
C MET A 49 -1.55 -12.09 -10.32
N GLY A 50 -2.53 -12.67 -9.61
CA GLY A 50 -2.29 -13.24 -8.28
C GLY A 50 -1.45 -14.52 -8.32
N ALA A 51 -1.55 -15.34 -9.38
CA ALA A 51 -0.66 -16.48 -9.58
C ALA A 51 0.80 -16.01 -9.79
N VAL A 52 1.02 -14.97 -10.60
CA VAL A 52 2.34 -14.32 -10.75
C VAL A 52 2.83 -13.77 -9.42
N ALA A 53 1.97 -13.13 -8.63
CA ALA A 53 2.31 -12.66 -7.29
C ALA A 53 2.80 -13.80 -6.38
N LEU A 54 2.10 -14.94 -6.39
CA LEU A 54 2.48 -16.14 -5.64
C LEU A 54 3.84 -16.68 -6.11
N SER A 55 4.08 -16.76 -7.42
CA SER A 55 5.38 -17.18 -7.96
C SER A 55 6.52 -16.27 -7.52
N LEU A 56 6.33 -14.94 -7.57
CA LEU A 56 7.32 -13.96 -7.11
C LEU A 56 7.60 -14.10 -5.61
N LEU A 57 6.56 -14.27 -4.79
CA LEU A 57 6.68 -14.48 -3.34
C LEU A 57 7.47 -15.76 -3.04
N LEU A 58 7.14 -16.86 -3.72
CA LEU A 58 7.81 -18.15 -3.57
C LEU A 58 9.27 -18.10 -4.02
N TYR A 59 9.57 -17.39 -5.10
CA TYR A 59 10.93 -17.19 -5.59
C TYR A 59 11.76 -16.31 -4.63
N GLY A 60 11.23 -15.16 -4.23
CA GLY A 60 11.90 -14.23 -3.33
C GLY A 60 12.12 -14.80 -1.92
N THR A 61 11.17 -15.61 -1.43
CA THR A 61 11.30 -16.30 -0.14
C THR A 61 12.45 -17.30 -0.17
N ARG A 62 12.67 -18.02 -1.29
CA ARG A 62 13.77 -18.99 -1.41
C ARG A 62 15.14 -18.34 -1.56
N ARG A 63 15.24 -17.18 -2.22
CA ARG A 63 16.50 -16.44 -2.39
C ARG A 63 17.09 -15.92 -1.07
N ASN A 64 16.23 -15.57 -0.12
CA ASN A 64 16.60 -15.11 1.23
C ASN A 64 17.65 -13.96 1.27
N ASP A 65 17.64 -13.09 0.26
CA ASP A 65 18.48 -11.89 0.20
C ASP A 65 17.66 -10.62 0.51
N GLU A 66 18.29 -9.59 1.05
CA GLU A 66 17.57 -8.38 1.47
C GLU A 66 17.01 -7.58 0.29
N VAL A 67 17.73 -7.50 -0.83
CA VAL A 67 17.34 -6.67 -1.98
C VAL A 67 16.20 -7.29 -2.76
N SER A 68 16.46 -8.46 -3.35
CA SER A 68 15.45 -9.18 -4.12
C SER A 68 14.30 -9.54 -3.21
N GLY A 69 14.55 -9.89 -1.93
CA GLY A 69 13.50 -10.08 -0.95
C GLY A 69 12.60 -8.85 -0.82
N THR A 70 13.16 -7.66 -0.58
CA THR A 70 12.35 -6.44 -0.43
C THR A 70 11.59 -6.09 -1.73
N ILE A 71 12.27 -6.12 -2.87
CA ILE A 71 11.67 -5.77 -4.17
C ILE A 71 10.57 -6.78 -4.56
N LEU A 72 10.89 -8.07 -4.57
CA LEU A 72 9.94 -9.13 -4.92
C LEU A 72 8.80 -9.21 -3.91
N GLY A 73 9.07 -8.99 -2.62
CA GLY A 73 8.04 -8.98 -1.59
C GLY A 73 7.04 -7.84 -1.78
N TYR A 74 7.52 -6.63 -2.09
CA TYR A 74 6.66 -5.49 -2.41
C TYR A 74 5.87 -5.71 -3.71
N SER A 75 6.54 -6.14 -4.79
CA SER A 75 5.88 -6.42 -6.07
C SER A 75 4.82 -7.52 -5.95
N ALA A 76 5.14 -8.62 -5.25
CA ALA A 76 4.19 -9.67 -4.94
C ALA A 76 3.03 -9.13 -4.08
N GLY A 77 3.30 -8.24 -3.13
CA GLY A 77 2.27 -7.63 -2.29
C GLY A 77 1.26 -6.82 -3.11
N ILE A 78 1.73 -5.97 -4.02
CA ILE A 78 0.85 -5.18 -4.90
C ILE A 78 0.07 -6.08 -5.85
N LEU A 79 0.74 -7.01 -6.53
CA LEU A 79 0.09 -7.91 -7.50
C LEU A 79 -0.93 -8.82 -6.81
N MET A 80 -0.63 -9.32 -5.60
CA MET A 80 -1.55 -10.11 -4.80
C MET A 80 -2.75 -9.27 -4.35
N TRP A 81 -2.50 -8.01 -3.97
CA TRP A 81 -3.56 -7.07 -3.59
C TRP A 81 -4.54 -6.87 -4.75
N ILE A 82 -4.07 -6.48 -5.93
CA ILE A 82 -4.95 -6.24 -7.08
C ILE A 82 -5.54 -7.51 -7.69
N GLY A 83 -4.75 -8.59 -7.71
CA GLY A 83 -5.10 -9.84 -8.37
C GLY A 83 -6.11 -10.67 -7.57
N TRP A 84 -5.78 -11.05 -6.34
CA TRP A 84 -6.66 -11.93 -5.56
C TRP A 84 -7.43 -11.19 -4.47
N ALA A 85 -6.79 -10.30 -3.71
CA ALA A 85 -7.45 -9.67 -2.56
C ALA A 85 -8.60 -8.73 -2.98
N SER A 86 -8.33 -7.69 -3.78
CA SER A 86 -9.35 -6.74 -4.21
C SER A 86 -10.37 -7.35 -5.16
N TYR A 87 -9.93 -8.26 -6.03
CA TYR A 87 -10.84 -8.92 -6.97
C TYR A 87 -11.83 -9.85 -6.24
N SER A 88 -11.42 -10.54 -5.18
CA SER A 88 -12.34 -11.39 -4.39
C SER A 88 -13.52 -10.58 -3.83
N PHE A 89 -13.31 -9.31 -3.52
CA PHE A 89 -14.38 -8.41 -3.10
C PHE A 89 -15.29 -7.94 -4.24
N LYS A 90 -14.83 -7.97 -5.49
CA LYS A 90 -15.63 -7.67 -6.70
C LYS A 90 -16.44 -8.87 -7.21
N PHE A 91 -16.02 -10.09 -6.90
CA PHE A 91 -16.63 -11.31 -7.43
C PHE A 91 -18.16 -11.37 -7.22
N ASN A 92 -18.61 -11.03 -6.00
CA ASN A 92 -20.04 -11.00 -5.68
C ASN A 92 -20.77 -9.80 -6.29
N GLU A 93 -20.11 -8.66 -6.47
CA GLU A 93 -20.67 -7.49 -7.16
C GLU A 93 -21.09 -7.85 -8.59
N TYR A 94 -20.24 -8.60 -9.30
CA TYR A 94 -20.54 -9.06 -10.66
C TYR A 94 -21.65 -10.11 -10.71
N SER A 95 -21.55 -11.13 -9.86
CA SER A 95 -22.50 -12.26 -9.89
C SER A 95 -23.91 -11.85 -9.52
N LEU A 96 -24.05 -10.82 -8.69
CA LEU A 96 -25.33 -10.30 -8.21
C LEU A 96 -25.80 -9.03 -8.97
N HIS A 97 -25.08 -8.61 -10.01
CA HIS A 97 -25.36 -7.40 -10.79
C HIS A 97 -25.59 -6.15 -9.93
N LEU A 98 -24.79 -6.01 -8.87
CA LEU A 98 -24.95 -4.92 -7.91
C LEU A 98 -24.42 -3.61 -8.52
N GLY A 99 -25.28 -2.59 -8.60
CA GLY A 99 -24.99 -1.26 -9.18
C GLY A 99 -24.08 -0.39 -8.31
N MET A 100 -24.09 0.94 -8.45
CA MET A 100 -23.44 1.77 -7.41
C MET A 100 -24.39 1.90 -6.21
N VAL A 101 -23.86 1.84 -4.99
CA VAL A 101 -24.64 2.11 -3.77
C VAL A 101 -24.66 3.60 -3.53
N ASP A 102 -25.86 4.16 -3.40
CA ASP A 102 -26.04 5.48 -2.81
C ASP A 102 -25.73 5.37 -1.31
N ARG A 103 -24.71 6.09 -0.83
CA ARG A 103 -24.57 6.32 0.62
C ARG A 103 -25.75 7.18 1.07
N ASP A 104 -26.38 6.79 2.18
CA ASP A 104 -27.64 7.35 2.70
C ASP A 104 -27.69 8.89 2.70
N GLY A 105 -28.17 9.48 1.59
CA GLY A 105 -28.66 10.86 1.51
C GLY A 105 -27.72 11.94 0.98
N SER A 106 -26.43 11.69 0.74
CA SER A 106 -25.48 12.73 0.26
C SER A 106 -25.21 12.74 -1.25
N GLY A 107 -25.74 11.76 -1.99
CA GLY A 107 -25.49 11.61 -3.43
C GLY A 107 -24.12 11.01 -3.78
N GLY A 108 -23.33 10.57 -2.80
CA GLY A 108 -22.08 9.85 -3.03
C GLY A 108 -22.30 8.41 -3.46
N LYS A 109 -22.12 8.11 -4.75
CA LYS A 109 -22.17 6.75 -5.31
C LYS A 109 -20.84 6.03 -5.17
N LEU A 110 -20.83 4.86 -4.52
CA LEU A 110 -19.64 4.01 -4.40
C LEU A 110 -19.88 2.61 -5.00
N PRO A 111 -18.87 2.00 -5.63
CA PRO A 111 -18.93 0.59 -6.01
C PRO A 111 -19.14 -0.35 -4.79
N PHE A 112 -19.96 -1.40 -4.94
CA PHE A 112 -20.25 -2.34 -3.83
C PHE A 112 -19.01 -3.05 -3.28
N HIS A 113 -18.00 -3.36 -4.10
CA HIS A 113 -16.79 -4.02 -3.62
C HIS A 113 -16.06 -3.26 -2.51
N LEU A 114 -16.23 -1.94 -2.43
CA LEU A 114 -15.69 -1.14 -1.32
C LEU A 114 -16.37 -1.47 0.01
N LEU A 115 -17.67 -1.80 0.00
CA LEU A 115 -18.38 -2.24 1.20
C LEU A 115 -17.92 -3.62 1.66
N PHE A 116 -17.59 -4.52 0.74
CA PHE A 116 -17.01 -5.82 1.09
C PHE A 116 -15.59 -5.67 1.68
N ILE A 117 -14.77 -4.76 1.15
CA ILE A 117 -13.47 -4.40 1.75
C ILE A 117 -13.68 -3.84 3.17
N GLN A 118 -14.62 -2.91 3.34
CA GLN A 118 -14.96 -2.36 4.65
C GLN A 118 -15.44 -3.44 5.63
N GLY A 119 -16.29 -4.38 5.20
CA GLY A 119 -16.78 -5.50 6.00
C GLY A 119 -15.67 -6.48 6.41
N SER A 120 -14.64 -6.64 5.58
CA SER A 120 -13.48 -7.48 5.89
C SER A 120 -12.54 -6.90 6.96
N PHE A 121 -12.73 -5.63 7.36
CA PHE A 121 -11.85 -4.95 8.30
C PHE A 121 -11.76 -5.65 9.67
N GLY A 122 -12.85 -6.27 10.13
CA GLY A 122 -12.82 -7.08 11.36
C GLY A 122 -11.83 -8.23 11.29
N ILE A 123 -11.76 -8.93 10.14
CA ILE A 123 -10.80 -10.01 9.89
C ILE A 123 -9.37 -9.45 9.82
N CYS A 124 -9.18 -8.29 9.19
CA CYS A 124 -7.90 -7.59 9.17
C CYS A 124 -7.40 -7.33 10.60
N VAL A 125 -8.24 -6.75 11.46
CA VAL A 125 -7.87 -6.43 12.85
C VAL A 125 -7.59 -7.72 13.64
N ALA A 126 -8.44 -8.73 13.53
CA ALA A 126 -8.26 -10.00 14.24
C ALA A 126 -6.92 -10.67 13.89
N THR A 127 -6.54 -10.67 12.61
CA THR A 127 -5.27 -11.25 12.17
C THR A 127 -4.07 -10.34 12.46
N LEU A 128 -4.24 -9.02 12.51
CA LEU A 128 -3.20 -8.09 12.96
C LEU A 128 -2.81 -8.32 14.43
N LEU A 129 -3.76 -8.73 15.28
CA LEU A 129 -3.47 -9.05 16.68
C LEU A 129 -2.44 -10.18 16.81
N PHE A 130 -2.41 -11.14 15.89
CA PHE A 130 -1.36 -12.17 15.86
C PHE A 130 0.03 -11.53 15.74
N PHE A 131 0.21 -10.51 14.90
CA PHE A 131 1.48 -9.80 14.76
C PHE A 131 1.79 -8.86 15.93
N VAL A 132 0.75 -8.34 16.61
CA VAL A 132 0.90 -7.53 17.82
C VAL A 132 1.38 -8.37 19.00
N PHE A 133 0.87 -9.60 19.15
CA PHE A 133 1.28 -10.49 20.25
C PHE A 133 2.54 -11.30 19.95
N ASN A 134 3.04 -11.27 18.71
CA ASN A 134 4.29 -11.92 18.35
C ASN A 134 5.51 -11.17 18.93
N LYS A 135 6.29 -11.86 19.77
CA LYS A 135 7.53 -11.33 20.38
C LYS A 135 8.58 -10.90 19.36
N ASP A 136 8.62 -11.55 18.19
CA ASP A 136 9.60 -11.30 17.13
C ASP A 136 9.20 -10.16 16.19
N SER A 137 8.06 -9.53 16.46
CA SER A 137 7.58 -8.39 15.70
C SER A 137 8.49 -7.18 15.86
N ARG A 138 9.04 -6.71 14.73
CA ARG A 138 9.92 -5.52 14.69
C ARG A 138 9.26 -4.29 14.04
N CYS A 139 7.96 -4.37 13.77
CA CYS A 139 7.19 -3.21 13.35
C CYS A 139 7.13 -2.21 14.51
N ASN A 140 7.54 -0.96 14.25
CA ASN A 140 7.57 0.08 15.27
C ASN A 140 6.17 0.36 15.86
N ALA A 141 5.11 0.24 15.05
CA ALA A 141 3.73 0.41 15.51
C ALA A 141 3.33 -0.69 16.50
N PHE A 142 3.58 -1.96 16.16
CA PHE A 142 3.24 -3.08 17.05
C PHE A 142 4.06 -3.04 18.35
N ARG A 143 5.35 -2.71 18.28
CA ARG A 143 6.17 -2.51 19.50
C ARG A 143 5.76 -1.29 20.31
N TRP A 144 5.18 -0.27 19.68
CA TRP A 144 4.57 0.85 20.40
C TRP A 144 3.30 0.42 21.12
N ILE A 145 2.40 -0.34 20.47
CA ILE A 145 1.19 -0.91 21.09
C ILE A 145 1.57 -1.79 22.29
N GLN A 146 2.53 -2.72 22.13
CA GLN A 146 3.02 -3.57 23.22
C GLN A 146 3.50 -2.76 24.43
N ARG A 147 4.19 -1.63 24.21
CA ARG A 147 4.66 -0.75 25.28
C ARG A 147 3.54 0.05 25.94
N VAL A 148 2.61 0.60 25.16
CA VAL A 148 1.47 1.37 25.67
C VAL A 148 0.57 0.51 26.55
N PHE A 149 0.26 -0.71 26.10
CA PHE A 149 -0.57 -1.65 26.84
C PHE A 149 0.22 -2.53 27.83
N LYS A 150 1.53 -2.29 27.98
CA LYS A 150 2.42 -3.05 28.89
C LYS A 150 2.33 -4.57 28.71
N LEU A 151 2.20 -5.04 27.47
CA LEU A 151 2.06 -6.45 27.14
C LEU A 151 3.37 -7.22 27.38
N LYS A 152 3.30 -8.34 28.11
CA LYS A 152 4.44 -9.22 28.39
C LYS A 152 4.55 -10.32 27.32
N VAL A 153 5.01 -9.98 26.13
CA VAL A 153 5.14 -10.92 24.99
C VAL A 153 6.44 -11.73 25.00
N GLY A 154 7.42 -11.37 25.83
CA GLY A 154 8.74 -11.99 25.88
C GLY A 154 9.81 -11.23 25.07
N GLU A 155 11.05 -11.72 25.10
CA GLU A 155 12.16 -11.09 24.40
C GLU A 155 12.24 -11.56 22.93
N PRO A 156 12.50 -10.62 21.99
CA PRO A 156 12.63 -10.95 20.58
C PRO A 156 13.90 -11.75 20.31
N ASP A 157 13.79 -12.78 19.47
CA ASP A 157 14.96 -13.56 19.05
C ASP A 157 15.91 -12.73 18.17
N SER A 158 17.14 -13.23 18.02
CA SER A 158 18.16 -12.58 17.20
C SER A 158 17.62 -12.36 15.78
N GLY A 159 17.87 -11.18 15.20
CA GLY A 159 17.29 -10.80 13.91
C GLY A 159 17.91 -11.49 12.70
N GLN A 160 18.72 -12.53 12.93
CA GLN A 160 19.44 -13.28 11.91
C GLN A 160 18.49 -14.28 11.22
N GLY A 161 18.72 -14.53 9.92
CA GLY A 161 17.92 -15.49 9.14
C GLY A 161 16.51 -15.02 8.78
N ARG A 162 16.21 -13.71 8.90
CA ARG A 162 14.89 -13.16 8.56
C ARG A 162 14.65 -13.16 7.06
N ASN A 163 13.47 -13.64 6.67
CA ASN A 163 13.03 -13.59 5.29
C ASN A 163 12.45 -12.21 4.93
N TYR A 164 13.24 -11.36 4.29
CA TYR A 164 12.83 -10.01 3.91
C TYR A 164 11.70 -9.98 2.87
N CYS A 165 11.60 -11.01 2.03
CA CYS A 165 10.49 -11.17 1.08
C CYS A 165 9.15 -11.31 1.80
N ARG A 166 9.06 -12.30 2.70
CA ARG A 166 7.87 -12.53 3.52
C ARG A 166 7.48 -11.28 4.32
N ILE A 167 8.45 -10.61 4.92
CA ILE A 167 8.20 -9.40 5.72
C ILE A 167 7.60 -8.29 4.85
N THR A 168 8.26 -7.98 3.73
CA THR A 168 7.83 -6.87 2.86
C THR A 168 6.48 -7.15 2.22
N PHE A 169 6.23 -8.40 1.83
CA PHE A 169 4.93 -8.86 1.34
C PHE A 169 3.82 -8.63 2.37
N LEU A 170 4.01 -9.13 3.59
CA LEU A 170 3.02 -8.98 4.66
C LEU A 170 2.81 -7.50 5.03
N GLU A 171 3.89 -6.72 5.14
CA GLU A 171 3.80 -5.27 5.38
C GLU A 171 2.99 -4.60 4.26
N THR A 172 3.21 -4.96 2.99
CA THR A 172 2.46 -4.38 1.86
C THR A 172 0.97 -4.69 1.94
N ILE A 173 0.61 -5.96 2.18
CA ILE A 173 -0.79 -6.40 2.25
C ILE A 173 -1.50 -5.80 3.46
N TYR A 174 -0.97 -6.02 4.66
CA TYR A 174 -1.68 -5.65 5.90
C TYR A 174 -1.78 -4.15 6.11
N VAL A 175 -0.73 -3.39 5.76
CA VAL A 175 -0.78 -1.92 5.87
C VAL A 175 -1.77 -1.36 4.85
N THR A 176 -1.79 -1.89 3.61
CA THR A 176 -2.76 -1.46 2.61
C THR A 176 -4.18 -1.78 3.06
N TRP A 177 -4.44 -3.00 3.52
CA TRP A 177 -5.75 -3.43 4.01
C TRP A 177 -6.23 -2.56 5.18
N PHE A 178 -5.39 -2.37 6.19
CA PHE A 178 -5.74 -1.59 7.37
C PHE A 178 -6.01 -0.12 7.02
N CYS A 179 -5.09 0.54 6.30
CA CYS A 179 -5.26 1.96 5.94
C CYS A 179 -6.45 2.17 5.02
N TYR A 180 -6.71 1.25 4.09
CA TYR A 180 -7.82 1.37 3.17
C TYR A 180 -9.17 1.12 3.88
N GLY A 181 -9.26 0.08 4.71
CA GLY A 181 -10.46 -0.13 5.52
C GLY A 181 -10.75 1.07 6.42
N ALA A 182 -9.72 1.60 7.10
CA ALA A 182 -9.86 2.78 7.94
C ALA A 182 -10.33 4.03 7.16
N SER A 183 -9.82 4.27 5.94
CA SER A 183 -10.26 5.40 5.11
C SER A 183 -11.70 5.23 4.62
N LEU A 184 -12.12 3.98 4.32
CA LEU A 184 -13.50 3.68 3.93
C LEU A 184 -14.50 3.96 5.06
N PHE A 185 -14.16 3.64 6.32
CA PHE A 185 -14.95 4.00 7.50
C PHE A 185 -15.00 5.52 7.72
N LEU A 186 -13.88 6.21 7.54
CA LEU A 186 -13.81 7.67 7.71
C LEU A 186 -14.69 8.40 6.69
N GLY A 187 -14.69 7.94 5.44
CA GLY A 187 -15.55 8.46 4.37
C GLY A 187 -17.00 7.95 4.41
N ASP A 188 -17.36 7.10 5.38
CA ASP A 188 -18.72 6.56 5.50
C ASP A 188 -19.61 7.43 6.36
N GLU A 189 -20.74 7.86 5.80
CA GLU A 189 -21.70 8.74 6.45
C GLU A 189 -22.46 8.08 7.59
N ARG A 190 -22.52 6.75 7.60
CA ARG A 190 -23.04 6.00 8.76
C ARG A 190 -22.16 6.17 10.00
N PHE A 191 -20.92 6.65 9.82
CA PHE A 191 -19.96 6.90 10.89
C PHE A 191 -19.65 8.40 11.00
N LEU A 192 -18.84 8.93 10.08
CA LEU A 192 -18.45 10.34 10.06
C LEU A 192 -18.80 10.96 8.70
N GLY A 193 -18.29 10.40 7.60
CA GLY A 193 -18.48 10.94 6.25
C GLY A 193 -17.45 11.99 5.88
N TYR A 194 -17.38 12.36 4.60
CA TYR A 194 -16.34 13.26 4.07
C TYR A 194 -16.44 14.70 4.60
N GLU A 195 -17.65 15.18 4.86
CA GLU A 195 -17.95 16.57 5.24
C GLU A 195 -17.97 16.82 6.75
N HIS A 196 -17.80 15.78 7.57
CA HIS A 196 -17.91 15.92 9.00
C HIS A 196 -16.68 16.64 9.60
N PRO A 197 -16.84 17.60 10.52
CA PRO A 197 -15.72 18.36 11.12
C PRO A 197 -14.63 17.46 11.73
N VAL A 198 -15.04 16.36 12.39
CA VAL A 198 -14.09 15.38 12.94
C VAL A 198 -13.30 14.67 11.84
N THR A 199 -13.91 14.42 10.68
CA THR A 199 -13.19 13.85 9.53
C THR A 199 -12.10 14.79 9.05
N TYR A 200 -12.41 16.09 8.90
CA TYR A 200 -11.39 17.09 8.56
C TYR A 200 -10.23 17.13 9.55
N VAL A 201 -10.51 17.05 10.86
CA VAL A 201 -9.47 17.01 11.91
C VAL A 201 -8.62 15.74 11.81
N ILE A 202 -9.24 14.57 11.63
CA ILE A 202 -8.52 13.29 11.48
C ILE A 202 -7.66 13.31 10.22
N VAL A 203 -8.22 13.73 9.07
CA VAL A 203 -7.51 13.83 7.79
C VAL A 203 -6.34 14.81 7.89
N GLY A 204 -6.54 15.97 8.50
CA GLY A 204 -5.48 16.94 8.77
C GLY A 204 -4.38 16.38 9.68
N GLY A 205 -4.76 15.66 10.73
CA GLY A 205 -3.82 14.95 11.60
C GLY A 205 -3.01 13.88 10.86
N LEU A 206 -3.65 13.11 9.98
CA LEU A 206 -3.00 12.11 9.13
C LEU A 206 -2.06 12.78 8.10
N ALA A 207 -2.41 13.95 7.57
CA ALA A 207 -1.55 14.72 6.68
C ALA A 207 -0.27 15.18 7.40
N LEU A 208 -0.40 15.75 8.60
CA LEU A 208 0.74 16.16 9.44
C LEU A 208 1.61 14.96 9.82
N TRP A 209 0.99 13.84 10.20
CA TRP A 209 1.70 12.61 10.52
C TRP A 209 2.41 12.03 9.29
N GLY A 210 1.74 11.98 8.15
CA GLY A 210 2.32 11.55 6.87
C GLY A 210 3.53 12.39 6.48
N ALA A 211 3.45 13.72 6.63
CA ALA A 211 4.57 14.63 6.41
C ALA A 211 5.74 14.37 7.38
N TYR A 212 5.44 14.10 8.67
CA TYR A 212 6.47 13.72 9.65
C TYR A 212 7.17 12.40 9.30
N LEU A 213 6.41 11.38 8.89
CA LEU A 213 6.97 10.09 8.44
C LEU A 213 7.82 10.27 7.19
N LEU A 214 7.37 11.09 6.23
CA LEU A 214 8.14 11.42 5.04
C LEU A 214 9.45 12.13 5.42
N TYR A 215 9.39 13.15 6.29
CA TYR A 215 10.59 13.82 6.81
C TYR A 215 11.57 12.84 7.47
N ARG A 216 11.08 11.86 8.25
CA ARG A 216 11.93 10.83 8.82
C ARG A 216 12.53 9.92 7.73
N LEU A 217 11.73 9.51 6.74
CA LEU A 217 12.16 8.68 5.62
C LEU A 217 13.29 9.34 4.82
N LEU A 218 13.26 10.67 4.63
CA LEU A 218 14.33 11.42 3.96
C LEU A 218 15.69 11.29 4.66
N LYS A 219 15.73 10.93 5.94
CA LYS A 219 16.99 10.76 6.70
C LYS A 219 17.58 9.34 6.58
N PHE A 220 16.93 8.43 5.86
CA PHE A 220 17.40 7.06 5.72
C PHE A 220 18.65 6.96 4.85
N THR A 221 19.58 6.09 5.26
CA THR A 221 20.84 5.83 4.56
C THR A 221 20.88 4.45 3.88
N ARG A 222 19.91 3.58 4.15
CA ARG A 222 19.81 2.23 3.57
C ARG A 222 18.53 2.11 2.76
N VAL A 223 18.67 1.80 1.48
CA VAL A 223 17.56 1.79 0.51
C VAL A 223 16.50 0.76 0.86
N MET A 224 16.87 -0.50 1.12
CA MET A 224 15.90 -1.56 1.41
C MET A 224 15.14 -1.35 2.72
N ALA A 225 15.78 -0.73 3.72
CA ALA A 225 15.11 -0.31 4.94
C ALA A 225 14.18 0.89 4.68
N ALA A 226 14.59 1.82 3.81
CA ALA A 226 13.80 2.98 3.41
C ALA A 226 12.54 2.55 2.63
N MET A 227 12.64 1.59 1.70
CA MET A 227 11.49 1.06 0.95
C MET A 227 10.46 0.42 1.87
N ARG A 228 10.88 -0.42 2.81
CA ARG A 228 9.96 -1.02 3.79
C ARG A 228 9.30 0.02 4.69
N TYR A 229 10.04 1.05 5.09
CA TYR A 229 9.47 2.18 5.84
C TYR A 229 8.54 3.07 4.99
N ALA A 230 8.77 3.13 3.67
CA ALA A 230 7.94 3.87 2.74
C ALA A 230 6.56 3.23 2.54
N ILE A 231 6.39 1.91 2.78
CA ILE A 231 5.09 1.22 2.68
C ILE A 231 4.04 1.85 3.62
N PRO A 232 4.22 1.91 4.96
CA PRO A 232 3.28 2.60 5.84
C PRO A 232 3.27 4.12 5.64
N THR A 233 4.41 4.72 5.29
CA THR A 233 4.47 6.16 5.02
C THR A 233 3.56 6.54 3.85
N LYS A 234 3.61 5.79 2.74
CA LYS A 234 2.75 6.03 1.58
C LYS A 234 1.28 5.80 1.90
N SER A 235 0.95 4.79 2.71
CA SER A 235 -0.45 4.43 2.95
C SER A 235 -1.12 5.46 3.84
N ILE A 236 -0.41 5.99 4.84
CA ILE A 236 -0.91 7.10 5.65
C ILE A 236 -0.98 8.39 4.83
N PHE A 237 0.03 8.66 3.99
CA PHE A 237 0.04 9.83 3.10
C PHE A 237 -1.08 9.76 2.04
N TRP A 238 -1.43 8.58 1.56
CA TRP A 238 -2.47 8.38 0.55
C TRP A 238 -3.87 8.75 1.06
N ILE A 239 -4.16 8.59 2.35
CA ILE A 239 -5.50 8.92 2.89
C ILE A 239 -5.84 10.41 2.65
N PRO A 240 -5.09 11.40 3.17
CA PRO A 240 -5.42 12.79 2.94
C PRO A 240 -5.25 13.21 1.49
N PHE A 241 -4.16 12.81 0.84
CA PHE A 241 -3.82 13.32 -0.49
C PHE A 241 -4.47 12.50 -1.60
N GLY A 242 -4.33 11.18 -1.60
CA GLY A 242 -4.84 10.31 -2.67
C GLY A 242 -6.33 9.99 -2.60
N GLU A 243 -6.93 9.92 -1.40
CA GLU A 243 -8.34 9.51 -1.23
C GLU A 243 -9.28 10.69 -0.95
N PHE A 244 -8.88 11.62 -0.06
CA PHE A 244 -9.76 12.71 0.38
C PHE A 244 -9.62 13.98 -0.47
N ALA A 245 -8.41 14.39 -0.85
CA ALA A 245 -8.22 15.61 -1.64
C ALA A 245 -8.96 15.62 -3.00
N PRO A 246 -9.01 14.53 -3.79
CA PRO A 246 -9.79 14.51 -5.02
C PRO A 246 -11.28 14.68 -4.77
N ARG A 247 -11.78 14.06 -3.68
CA ARG A 247 -13.19 14.17 -3.28
C ARG A 247 -13.57 15.56 -2.80
N TYR A 248 -12.62 16.30 -2.23
CA TYR A 248 -12.77 17.73 -1.92
C TYR A 248 -12.58 18.65 -3.13
N GLY A 249 -12.35 18.10 -4.33
CA GLY A 249 -12.25 18.87 -5.57
C GLY A 249 -10.88 19.52 -5.83
N PHE A 250 -9.81 19.10 -5.14
CA PHE A 250 -8.48 19.67 -5.38
C PHE A 250 -7.89 19.29 -6.74
N TYR A 251 -8.15 18.06 -7.23
CA TYR A 251 -7.67 17.58 -8.52
C TYR A 251 -8.42 16.31 -8.96
N ASP A 252 -8.32 15.99 -10.25
CA ASP A 252 -8.88 14.77 -10.84
C ASP A 252 -8.00 13.53 -10.57
N GLU A 253 -8.63 12.40 -10.26
CA GLU A 253 -7.92 11.13 -10.10
C GLU A 253 -7.39 10.59 -11.44
N VAL A 254 -6.22 11.08 -11.87
CA VAL A 254 -5.58 10.71 -13.14
C VAL A 254 -5.39 9.20 -13.30
N TRP A 255 -5.20 8.47 -12.19
CA TRP A 255 -5.04 7.01 -12.18
C TRP A 255 -6.34 6.24 -12.39
N LEU A 256 -7.51 6.88 -12.23
CA LEU A 256 -8.82 6.28 -12.54
C LEU A 256 -9.26 6.52 -13.98
N LYS A 257 -8.55 7.39 -14.72
CA LYS A 257 -8.83 7.71 -16.13
C LYS A 257 -7.61 7.46 -17.02
N PRO A 258 -7.06 6.21 -17.07
CA PRO A 258 -5.82 5.93 -17.80
C PRO A 258 -5.95 6.12 -19.32
N GLY A 259 -7.16 6.03 -19.89
CA GLY A 259 -7.42 6.33 -21.30
C GLY A 259 -7.26 7.82 -21.63
N GLU A 260 -7.81 8.71 -20.79
CA GLU A 260 -7.72 10.17 -20.97
C GLU A 260 -6.30 10.68 -20.68
N TYR A 261 -5.66 10.17 -19.61
CA TYR A 261 -4.32 10.60 -19.18
C TYR A 261 -3.21 9.61 -19.58
N SER A 262 -3.29 9.03 -20.79
CA SER A 262 -2.39 7.95 -21.22
C SER A 262 -0.91 8.32 -21.14
N GLY A 263 -0.51 9.50 -21.63
CA GLY A 263 0.89 9.96 -21.59
C GLY A 263 1.43 10.09 -20.16
N THR A 264 0.61 10.62 -19.23
CA THR A 264 0.95 10.72 -17.82
C THR A 264 1.13 9.34 -17.20
N MET A 265 0.23 8.40 -17.48
CA MET A 265 0.30 7.05 -16.93
C MET A 265 1.50 6.25 -17.46
N TRP A 266 1.85 6.38 -18.75
CA TRP A 266 3.08 5.79 -19.29
C TRP A 266 4.34 6.37 -18.65
N THR A 267 4.34 7.67 -18.37
CA THR A 267 5.44 8.32 -17.64
C THR A 267 5.56 7.76 -16.22
N VAL A 268 4.44 7.61 -15.50
CA VAL A 268 4.40 7.02 -14.16
C VAL A 268 4.92 5.58 -14.15
N VAL A 269 4.48 4.74 -15.10
CA VAL A 269 4.95 3.35 -15.23
C VAL A 269 6.45 3.30 -15.53
N THR A 270 6.94 4.16 -16.41
CA THR A 270 8.37 4.23 -16.77
C THR A 270 9.21 4.64 -15.57
N ILE A 271 8.81 5.68 -14.83
CA ILE A 271 9.51 6.12 -13.62
C ILE A 271 9.50 5.02 -12.57
N PHE A 272 8.36 4.37 -12.34
CA PHE A 272 8.26 3.26 -11.39
C PHE A 272 9.21 2.11 -11.75
N ALA A 273 9.21 1.67 -13.01
CA ALA A 273 10.10 0.60 -13.47
C ALA A 273 11.57 0.98 -13.29
N VAL A 274 11.96 2.19 -13.69
CA VAL A 274 13.33 2.70 -13.51
C VAL A 274 13.72 2.72 -12.03
N LEU A 275 12.86 3.23 -11.15
CA LEU A 275 13.18 3.35 -9.72
C LEU A 275 13.26 1.99 -9.02
N ILE A 276 12.38 1.03 -9.36
CA ILE A 276 12.42 -0.33 -8.80
C ILE A 276 13.70 -1.05 -9.24
N VAL A 277 14.03 -0.97 -10.54
CA VAL A 277 15.26 -1.57 -11.08
C VAL A 277 16.49 -0.90 -10.47
N ALA A 278 16.55 0.43 -10.47
CA ALA A 278 17.64 1.20 -9.90
C ALA A 278 17.86 0.87 -8.41
N SER A 279 16.78 0.74 -7.63
CA SER A 279 16.82 0.36 -6.20
C SER A 279 17.55 -0.96 -5.97
N GLY A 280 17.46 -1.91 -6.92
CA GLY A 280 18.19 -3.18 -6.88
C GLY A 280 19.71 -3.04 -6.96
N PHE A 281 20.21 -1.96 -7.59
CA PHE A 281 21.64 -1.69 -7.79
C PHE A 281 22.21 -0.66 -6.80
N LEU A 282 21.39 -0.04 -5.94
CA LEU A 282 21.87 0.93 -4.97
C LEU A 282 22.60 0.25 -3.78
N PRO A 283 23.65 0.88 -3.21
CA PRO A 283 24.42 0.34 -2.10
C PRO A 283 23.54 0.13 -0.85
N GLN A 284 23.69 -1.05 -0.25
CA GLN A 284 22.88 -1.50 0.88
C GLN A 284 23.49 -1.20 2.26
N ARG A 285 24.79 -0.91 2.30
CA ARG A 285 25.49 -0.53 3.54
C ARG A 285 25.64 0.98 3.63
N ARG A 286 25.58 1.48 4.86
CA ARG A 286 25.94 2.86 5.19
C ARG A 286 27.37 3.08 4.71
N GLN A 287 27.56 3.94 3.71
CA GLN A 287 28.89 4.35 3.31
C GLN A 287 29.46 5.21 4.44
N THR A 288 30.38 4.65 5.22
CA THR A 288 31.24 5.39 6.13
C THR A 288 32.27 6.11 5.27
N ILE A 289 32.04 7.39 5.02
CA ILE A 289 33.09 8.33 4.63
C ILE A 289 33.15 9.35 5.76
#